data_AF-A0A1M4MLH8-F1
#
_entry.id   AF-A0A1M4MLH8-F1
#
_cell.length_a   1.000
_cell.length_b   1.000
_cell.length_c   1.000
_cell.angle_alpha   90.00
_cell.angle_beta   90.00
_cell.angle_gamma   90.00
#
_symmetry.space_group_name_H-M   'P 1'
#
loop_
_entity.id
_entity.type
_entity.pdbx_description
1 polymer ?
#
loop_
_entity_poly.entity_id
_entity_poly.type
_entity_poly.pdbx_seq_one_letter_code
_entity_poly.pdbx_strand_id
1 'polypeptide(L)'
;MIAHVTPASGDAYIALLGRSTWALVNAYHAVLREKGLRPERVIIVTEEPYAQEASVAVEAIGVVSEGYGFSPAIETEILPEADFVRTGQTIRSLAGDLIRQGLHVAIDITSGRKVTVAGALIAVSVAGLDIRHIYYLAMKNTDDVAKPYMMIPHQIQQIRDIMEDAGARG
;
A
#
# COMPACT_ATOMS: atom_id res chain seq x y z
N MET A 1 7.16 -29.81 9.36
CA MET A 1 8.36 -28.94 9.34
C MET A 1 7.88 -27.52 9.61
N ILE A 2 8.15 -27.00 10.80
CA ILE A 2 7.87 -25.62 11.16
C ILE A 2 8.98 -24.78 10.50
N ALA A 3 8.60 -23.93 9.54
CA ALA A 3 9.53 -23.02 8.92
C ALA A 3 10.10 -22.09 10.00
N HIS A 4 11.42 -22.07 10.16
CA HIS A 4 12.08 -21.04 10.95
C HIS A 4 11.80 -19.70 10.26
N VAL A 5 10.93 -18.90 10.88
CA VAL A 5 10.71 -17.51 10.47
C VAL A 5 11.93 -16.74 10.96
N THR A 6 12.84 -16.42 10.04
CA THR A 6 13.87 -15.41 10.29
C THR A 6 13.14 -14.10 10.60
N PRO A 7 13.48 -13.39 11.70
CA PRO A 7 12.85 -12.11 11.98
C PRO A 7 13.10 -11.17 10.81
N ALA A 8 12.04 -10.53 10.32
CA ALA A 8 12.16 -9.64 9.18
C ALA A 8 13.06 -8.46 9.54
N SER A 9 13.91 -8.06 8.60
CA SER A 9 14.91 -7.02 8.80
C SER A 9 14.43 -5.61 8.42
N GLY A 10 13.29 -5.50 7.74
CA GLY A 10 12.72 -4.23 7.28
C GLY A 10 11.27 -4.37 6.80
N ASP A 11 10.70 -3.27 6.34
CA ASP A 11 9.31 -3.20 5.87
C ASP A 11 9.24 -3.00 4.34
N ALA A 12 8.22 -3.58 3.72
CA ALA A 12 7.85 -3.33 2.33
C ALA A 12 6.41 -2.81 2.26
N TYR A 13 6.16 -1.84 1.38
CA TYR A 13 4.86 -1.20 1.21
C TYR A 13 4.35 -1.40 -0.21
N ILE A 14 3.28 -2.19 -0.36
CA ILE A 14 2.60 -2.38 -1.64
C ILE A 14 1.43 -1.40 -1.71
N ALA A 15 1.47 -0.45 -2.63
CA ALA A 15 0.43 0.56 -2.80
C ALA A 15 -0.41 0.27 -4.04
N LEU A 16 -1.73 0.14 -3.89
CA LEU A 16 -2.64 -0.02 -5.02
C LEU A 16 -3.04 1.35 -5.57
N LEU A 17 -2.62 1.64 -6.80
CA LEU A 17 -2.93 2.89 -7.50
C LEU A 17 -4.11 2.69 -8.45
N GLY A 18 -5.20 3.41 -8.20
CA GLY A 18 -6.31 3.58 -9.14
C GLY A 18 -6.37 5.02 -9.67
N ARG A 19 -7.58 5.58 -9.71
CA ARG A 19 -7.85 6.88 -10.36
C ARG A 19 -7.22 8.11 -9.69
N SER A 20 -6.75 8.00 -8.45
CA SER A 20 -6.28 9.15 -7.68
C SER A 20 -4.87 8.94 -7.14
N THR A 21 -3.90 9.59 -7.77
CA THR A 21 -2.53 9.69 -7.25
C THR A 21 -2.52 10.38 -5.89
N TRP A 22 -3.33 11.42 -5.69
CA TRP A 22 -3.43 12.12 -4.41
C TRP A 22 -3.89 11.20 -3.28
N ALA A 23 -4.86 10.32 -3.52
CA ALA A 23 -5.32 9.39 -2.50
C ALA A 23 -4.20 8.44 -2.05
N LEU A 24 -3.39 7.94 -2.98
CA LEU A 24 -2.23 7.10 -2.67
C LEU A 24 -1.16 7.88 -1.91
N VAL A 25 -0.78 9.07 -2.40
CA VAL A 25 0.29 9.88 -1.78
C VAL A 25 -0.12 10.33 -0.38
N ASN A 26 -1.38 10.71 -0.18
CA ASN A 26 -1.87 11.11 1.13
C ASN A 26 -1.94 9.93 2.10
N ALA A 27 -2.36 8.75 1.65
CA ALA A 27 -2.34 7.55 2.47
C ALA A 27 -0.91 7.17 2.88
N TYR A 28 0.03 7.21 1.94
CA TYR A 28 1.44 6.98 2.24
C TYR A 28 1.98 7.97 3.25
N HIS A 29 1.73 9.28 3.06
CA HIS A 29 2.12 10.31 4.02
C HIS A 29 1.54 10.02 5.40
N ALA A 30 0.24 9.72 5.48
CA ALA A 30 -0.43 9.39 6.75
C ALA A 30 0.21 8.18 7.44
N VAL A 31 0.56 7.13 6.70
CA VAL A 31 1.27 5.96 7.22
C VAL A 31 2.64 6.34 7.80
N LEU A 32 3.45 7.11 7.07
CA LEU A 32 4.76 7.54 7.58
C LEU A 32 4.62 8.39 8.86
N ARG A 33 3.63 9.28 8.89
CA ARG A 33 3.43 10.23 9.99
C ARG A 33 2.83 9.58 11.23
N GLU A 34 1.73 8.86 11.06
CA GLU A 34 0.88 8.39 12.16
C GLU A 34 1.21 6.95 12.58
N LYS A 35 1.63 6.10 11.63
CA LYS A 35 1.98 4.69 11.90
C LYS A 35 3.48 4.46 12.03
N GLY A 36 4.30 5.43 11.63
CA GLY A 36 5.76 5.39 11.81
C GLY A 36 6.49 4.39 10.91
N LEU A 37 5.80 3.78 9.93
CA LEU A 37 6.42 2.86 8.98
C LEU A 37 7.53 3.59 8.20
N ARG A 38 8.65 2.91 7.92
CA ARG A 38 9.75 3.41 7.10
C ARG A 38 10.17 2.31 6.12
N PRO A 39 9.40 2.09 5.04
CA PRO A 39 9.65 0.96 4.15
C PRO A 39 11.00 1.09 3.43
N GLU A 40 11.69 -0.03 3.26
CA GLU A 40 12.88 -0.14 2.41
C GLU A 40 12.49 -0.27 0.93
N ARG A 41 11.34 -0.91 0.68
CA ARG A 41 10.77 -1.17 -0.65
C ARG A 41 9.37 -0.59 -0.74
N VAL A 42 9.08 0.16 -1.79
CA VAL A 42 7.73 0.57 -2.16
C VAL A 42 7.41 0.01 -3.54
N ILE A 43 6.30 -0.71 -3.67
CA ILE A 43 5.85 -1.26 -4.94
C ILE A 43 4.49 -0.65 -5.25
N ILE A 44 4.41 0.14 -6.30
CA ILE A 44 3.17 0.74 -6.78
C ILE A 44 2.57 -0.19 -7.83
N VAL A 45 1.43 -0.78 -7.51
CA VAL A 45 0.71 -1.68 -8.42
C VAL A 45 -0.45 -0.91 -9.05
N THR A 46 -0.49 -0.86 -10.37
CA THR A 46 -1.55 -0.14 -11.10
C THR A 46 -2.05 -0.93 -12.30
N GLU A 47 -3.20 -0.52 -12.85
CA GLU A 47 -3.72 -1.07 -14.11
C GLU A 47 -3.31 -0.18 -15.29
N GLU A 48 -3.21 -0.73 -16.49
CA GLU A 48 -2.87 -0.04 -17.74
C GLU A 48 -3.55 1.34 -17.94
N PRO A 49 -4.84 1.55 -17.60
CA PRO A 49 -5.49 2.85 -17.77
C PRO A 49 -4.93 3.97 -16.88
N TYR A 50 -4.18 3.63 -15.83
CA TYR A 50 -3.58 4.56 -14.86
C TYR A 50 -2.04 4.47 -14.85
N ALA A 51 -1.44 3.88 -15.89
CA ALA A 51 0.00 3.69 -15.97
C ALA A 51 0.78 5.02 -16.00
N GLN A 52 0.19 6.09 -16.54
CA GLN A 52 0.85 7.39 -16.61
C GLN A 52 1.03 8.00 -15.21
N GLU A 53 0.07 7.76 -14.34
CA GLU A 53 -0.04 8.23 -12.96
C GLU A 53 0.98 7.55 -12.04
N ALA A 54 1.45 6.36 -12.43
CA ALA A 54 2.48 5.64 -11.69
C ALA A 54 3.78 6.47 -11.58
N SER A 55 4.20 7.12 -12.67
CA SER A 55 5.41 7.97 -12.67
C SER A 55 5.30 9.14 -11.67
N VAL A 56 4.14 9.81 -11.66
CA VAL A 56 3.83 10.90 -10.72
C VAL A 56 3.79 10.36 -9.28
N ALA A 57 3.21 9.18 -9.07
CA ALA A 57 3.18 8.55 -7.77
C ALA A 57 4.59 8.20 -7.27
N VAL A 58 5.46 7.66 -8.13
CA VAL A 58 6.87 7.36 -7.79
C VAL A 58 7.60 8.62 -7.32
N GLU A 59 7.53 9.71 -8.09
CA GLU A 59 8.17 10.97 -7.72
C GLU A 59 7.61 11.52 -6.39
N ALA A 60 6.29 11.54 -6.24
CA ALA A 60 5.65 12.06 -5.04
C ALA A 60 5.97 11.23 -3.79
N ILE A 61 6.00 9.89 -3.91
CA ILE A 61 6.42 9.00 -2.82
C ILE A 61 7.87 9.30 -2.44
N GLY A 62 8.77 9.43 -3.42
CA GLY A 62 10.17 9.78 -3.18
C GLY A 62 10.33 11.09 -2.39
N VAL A 63 9.67 12.16 -2.85
CA VAL A 63 9.68 13.47 -2.16
C VAL A 63 9.16 13.36 -0.72
N VAL A 64 8.07 12.63 -0.51
CA VAL A 64 7.52 12.44 0.84
C VAL A 64 8.51 11.65 1.71
N SER A 65 9.09 10.54 1.21
CA SER A 65 10.08 9.75 1.95
C SER A 65 11.30 10.58 2.35
N GLU A 66 11.85 11.36 1.42
CA GLU A 66 13.00 12.25 1.67
C GLU A 66 12.67 13.27 2.77
N GLY A 67 11.45 13.82 2.77
CA GLY A 67 10.95 14.72 3.82
C GLY A 67 10.92 14.08 5.22
N TYR A 68 10.86 12.74 5.30
CA TYR A 68 10.95 11.96 6.54
C TYR A 68 12.35 11.37 6.79
N GLY A 69 13.35 11.74 5.97
CA GLY A 69 14.77 11.41 6.19
C GLY A 69 15.20 10.02 5.70
N PHE A 70 14.48 9.41 4.75
CA PHE A 70 14.86 8.11 4.16
C PHE A 70 14.51 8.05 2.68
N SER A 71 15.06 7.06 1.96
CA SER A 71 14.86 6.88 0.52
C SER A 71 14.60 5.39 0.21
N PRO A 72 13.32 4.96 0.04
CA PRO A 72 13.01 3.60 -0.35
C PRO A 72 13.42 3.32 -1.81
N ALA A 73 13.67 2.06 -2.14
CA ALA A 73 13.65 1.62 -3.53
C ALA A 73 12.19 1.51 -4.01
N ILE A 74 11.83 2.28 -5.03
CA ILE A 74 10.46 2.39 -5.54
C ILE A 74 10.37 1.70 -6.90
N GLU A 75 9.43 0.77 -7.03
CA GLU A 75 9.14 0.01 -8.24
C GLU A 75 7.67 0.16 -8.64
N THR A 76 7.38 -0.02 -9.93
CA THR A 76 6.02 0.00 -10.46
C THR A 76 5.70 -1.30 -11.18
N GLU A 77 4.54 -1.88 -10.88
CA GLU A 77 3.99 -3.03 -11.60
C GLU A 77 2.71 -2.60 -12.32
N ILE A 78 2.69 -2.73 -13.64
CA ILE A 78 1.55 -2.36 -14.49
C ILE A 78 0.83 -3.63 -14.95
N LEU A 79 -0.46 -3.72 -14.62
CA LEU A 79 -1.29 -4.89 -14.87
C LEU A 79 -2.34 -4.62 -15.95
N PRO A 80 -2.77 -5.64 -16.70
CA PRO A 80 -3.89 -5.49 -17.63
C PRO A 80 -5.17 -5.03 -16.93
N GLU A 81 -5.96 -4.19 -17.60
CA GLU A 81 -7.23 -3.72 -17.05
C GLU A 81 -8.23 -4.87 -16.80
N ALA A 82 -8.98 -4.79 -15.70
CA ALA A 82 -10.15 -5.63 -15.41
C ALA A 82 -9.87 -7.12 -15.21
N ASP A 83 -8.60 -7.53 -15.12
CA ASP A 83 -8.20 -8.88 -14.74
C ASP A 83 -7.91 -8.97 -13.24
N PHE A 84 -8.98 -8.92 -12.43
CA PHE A 84 -8.85 -8.95 -10.97
C PHE A 84 -8.24 -10.26 -10.44
N VAL A 85 -8.37 -11.37 -11.17
CA VAL A 85 -7.77 -12.65 -10.81
C VAL A 85 -6.26 -12.57 -10.96
N ARG A 86 -5.77 -12.11 -12.12
CA ARG A 86 -4.35 -11.92 -12.36
C ARG A 86 -3.75 -10.87 -11.44
N THR A 87 -4.48 -9.80 -11.15
CA THR A 87 -4.03 -8.80 -10.18
C THR A 87 -3.88 -9.39 -8.78
N GLY A 88 -4.87 -10.17 -8.31
CA GLY A 88 -4.75 -10.89 -7.05
C GLY A 88 -3.56 -11.85 -7.03
N GLN A 89 -3.34 -12.61 -8.10
CA GLN A 89 -2.18 -13.50 -8.24
C GLN A 89 -0.84 -12.75 -8.22
N THR A 90 -0.77 -11.60 -8.88
CA THR A 90 0.45 -10.78 -8.94
C THR A 90 0.77 -10.19 -7.58
N ILE A 91 -0.22 -9.60 -6.90
CA ILE A 91 -0.03 -9.07 -5.54
C ILE A 91 0.34 -10.17 -4.55
N ARG A 92 -0.28 -11.35 -4.67
CA ARG A 92 0.11 -12.53 -3.88
C ARG A 92 1.57 -12.92 -4.13
N SER A 93 2.01 -12.96 -5.39
CA SER A 93 3.40 -13.29 -5.72
C SER A 93 4.35 -12.26 -5.12
N LEU A 94 4.11 -10.97 -5.40
CA LEU A 94 4.92 -9.85 -4.89
C LEU A 94 5.04 -9.88 -3.37
N ALA A 95 3.92 -9.99 -2.66
CA ALA A 95 3.93 -10.08 -1.19
C ALA A 95 4.70 -11.32 -0.71
N GLY A 96 4.48 -12.47 -1.34
CA GLY A 96 5.21 -13.70 -1.00
C GLY A 96 6.72 -13.61 -1.26
N ASP A 97 7.13 -12.94 -2.34
CA ASP A 97 8.54 -12.70 -2.65
C ASP A 97 9.21 -11.78 -1.63
N LEU A 98 8.54 -10.69 -1.23
CA LEU A 98 9.03 -9.77 -0.20
C LEU A 98 9.14 -10.46 1.16
N ILE A 99 8.14 -11.27 1.54
CA ILE A 99 8.19 -12.07 2.78
C ILE A 99 9.36 -13.06 2.74
N ARG A 100 9.60 -13.74 1.60
CA ARG A 100 10.76 -14.64 1.44
C ARG A 100 12.10 -13.92 1.52
N GLN A 101 12.13 -12.65 1.14
CA GLN A 101 13.29 -11.77 1.31
C GLN A 101 13.47 -11.30 2.77
N GLY A 102 12.57 -11.67 3.68
CA GLY A 102 12.63 -11.28 5.08
C GLY A 102 12.09 -9.88 5.35
N LEU A 103 11.10 -9.41 4.57
CA LEU A 103 10.44 -8.12 4.80
C LEU A 103 9.04 -8.31 5.40
N HIS A 104 8.66 -7.41 6.29
CA HIS A 104 7.28 -7.28 6.74
C HIS A 104 6.47 -6.51 5.69
N VAL A 105 5.37 -7.11 5.21
CA VAL A 105 4.58 -6.51 4.13
C VAL A 105 3.39 -5.75 4.68
N ALA A 106 3.28 -4.49 4.26
CA ALA A 106 2.09 -3.66 4.37
C ALA A 106 1.43 -3.49 2.98
N ILE A 107 0.10 -3.50 2.93
CA ILE A 107 -0.67 -3.24 1.70
C ILE A 107 -1.54 -2.02 1.91
N ASP A 108 -1.41 -1.00 1.07
CA ASP A 108 -2.31 0.15 1.03
C ASP A 108 -3.35 -0.01 -0.08
N ILE A 109 -4.61 -0.02 0.35
CA ILE A 109 -5.77 -0.23 -0.51
C ILE A 109 -6.53 1.06 -0.84
N THR A 110 -6.03 2.22 -0.40
CA THR A 110 -6.77 3.50 -0.44
C THR A 110 -7.20 3.92 -1.85
N SER A 111 -6.28 3.91 -2.80
CA SER A 111 -6.55 4.37 -4.18
C SER A 111 -7.04 3.24 -5.10
N GLY A 112 -6.89 1.99 -4.67
CA GLY A 112 -7.22 0.82 -5.48
C GLY A 112 -8.70 0.73 -5.85
N ARG A 113 -8.99 0.22 -7.05
CA ARG A 113 -10.38 -0.11 -7.42
C ARG A 113 -10.90 -1.23 -6.53
N LYS A 114 -12.16 -1.13 -6.13
CA LYS A 114 -12.80 -2.07 -5.18
C LYS A 114 -12.62 -3.54 -5.54
N VAL A 115 -12.80 -3.90 -6.82
CA VAL A 115 -12.67 -5.28 -7.29
C VAL A 115 -11.21 -5.75 -7.21
N THR A 116 -10.27 -4.89 -7.60
CA THR A 116 -8.83 -5.13 -7.50
C THR A 116 -8.39 -5.32 -6.05
N VAL A 117 -8.85 -4.46 -5.15
CA VAL A 117 -8.62 -4.56 -3.70
C VAL A 117 -9.15 -5.89 -3.16
N ALA A 118 -10.41 -6.24 -3.47
CA ALA A 118 -11.00 -7.49 -3.01
C ALA A 118 -10.22 -8.71 -3.52
N GLY A 119 -9.87 -8.73 -4.81
CA GLY A 119 -9.07 -9.80 -5.41
C GLY A 119 -7.70 -9.96 -4.75
N ALA A 120 -7.02 -8.84 -4.48
CA ALA A 120 -5.74 -8.81 -3.76
C ALA A 120 -5.85 -9.42 -2.37
N LEU A 121 -6.80 -8.94 -1.56
CA LEU A 121 -6.98 -9.38 -0.18
C LEU A 121 -7.39 -10.85 -0.08
N ILE A 122 -8.28 -11.32 -0.96
CA ILE A 122 -8.64 -12.74 -1.05
C ILE A 122 -7.41 -13.57 -1.42
N ALA A 123 -6.63 -13.15 -2.42
CA ALA A 123 -5.48 -13.91 -2.89
C ALA A 123 -4.37 -14.07 -1.83
N VAL A 124 -4.06 -13.00 -1.08
CA VAL A 124 -3.08 -13.08 0.01
C VAL A 124 -3.61 -13.89 1.20
N SER A 125 -4.91 -13.79 1.52
CA SER A 125 -5.54 -14.53 2.62
C SER A 125 -5.63 -16.03 2.33
N VAL A 126 -6.11 -16.43 1.16
CA VAL A 126 -6.18 -17.85 0.73
C VAL A 126 -4.79 -18.48 0.69
N ALA A 127 -3.76 -17.70 0.37
CA ALA A 127 -2.38 -18.16 0.37
C ALA A 127 -1.75 -18.25 1.78
N GLY A 128 -2.44 -17.79 2.82
CA GLY A 128 -1.94 -17.77 4.19
C GLY A 128 -0.70 -16.89 4.37
N LEU A 129 -0.57 -15.82 3.58
CA LEU A 129 0.59 -14.93 3.68
C LEU A 129 0.54 -14.10 4.97
N ASP A 130 1.71 -13.92 5.58
CA ASP A 130 1.91 -13.07 6.74
C ASP A 130 1.95 -11.59 6.31
N ILE A 131 0.77 -11.03 6.04
CA ILE A 131 0.60 -9.59 5.81
C ILE A 131 0.49 -8.90 7.17
N ARG A 132 1.39 -7.96 7.44
CA ARG A 132 1.48 -7.31 8.75
C ARG A 132 0.44 -6.21 8.90
N HIS A 133 0.25 -5.42 7.86
CA HIS A 133 -0.61 -4.24 7.87
C HIS A 133 -1.45 -4.18 6.59
N ILE A 134 -2.71 -3.75 6.72
CA ILE A 134 -3.55 -3.37 5.57
C ILE A 134 -4.06 -1.97 5.84
N TYR A 135 -3.50 -0.99 5.14
CA TYR A 135 -3.80 0.41 5.36
C TYR A 135 -4.91 0.92 4.45
N TYR A 136 -5.73 1.81 5.01
CA TYR A 136 -6.77 2.54 4.30
C TYR A 136 -6.94 3.94 4.89
N LEU A 137 -6.72 4.98 4.09
CA LEU A 137 -7.01 6.36 4.50
C LEU A 137 -8.51 6.63 4.32
N ALA A 138 -9.24 6.57 5.43
CA ALA A 138 -10.66 6.87 5.46
C ALA A 138 -10.88 8.39 5.40
N MET A 139 -11.71 8.81 4.44
CA MET A 139 -12.13 10.20 4.27
C MET A 139 -13.63 10.33 4.51
N LYS A 140 -14.06 11.31 5.31
CA LYS A 140 -15.50 11.55 5.60
C LYS A 140 -16.23 12.21 4.43
N ASN A 141 -15.53 12.97 3.59
CA ASN A 141 -16.06 13.60 2.39
C ASN A 141 -14.98 13.68 1.29
N THR A 142 -15.38 14.05 0.08
CA THR A 142 -14.49 14.09 -1.08
C THR A 142 -13.98 15.48 -1.45
N ASP A 143 -14.40 16.53 -0.74
CA ASP A 143 -14.14 17.92 -1.16
C ASP A 143 -12.64 18.29 -1.06
N ASP A 144 -11.91 17.64 -0.16
CA ASP A 144 -10.49 17.94 0.14
C ASP A 144 -9.52 16.86 -0.38
N VAL A 145 -9.98 15.86 -1.15
CA VAL A 145 -9.15 14.69 -1.52
C VAL A 145 -8.00 15.01 -2.47
N ALA A 146 -8.03 16.17 -3.13
CA ALA A 146 -6.96 16.66 -4.00
C ALA A 146 -5.99 17.61 -3.27
N LYS A 147 -6.16 17.84 -1.96
CA LYS A 147 -5.23 18.62 -1.15
C LYS A 147 -4.12 17.71 -0.61
N PRO A 148 -2.89 18.23 -0.42
CA PRO A 148 -1.86 17.53 0.34
C PRO A 148 -2.36 17.14 1.73
N TYR A 149 -1.96 15.96 2.22
CA TYR A 149 -2.39 15.38 3.50
C TYR A 149 -2.35 16.36 4.68
N MET A 150 -1.30 17.18 4.79
CA MET A 150 -1.13 18.18 5.86
C MET A 150 -2.15 19.34 5.82
N MET A 151 -2.80 19.55 4.67
CA MET A 151 -3.82 20.58 4.47
C MET A 151 -5.25 20.03 4.58
N ILE A 152 -5.41 18.71 4.69
CA ILE A 152 -6.71 18.07 4.91
C ILE A 152 -7.05 18.16 6.40
N PRO A 153 -8.23 18.70 6.78
CA PRO A 153 -8.61 18.77 8.19
C PRO A 153 -8.59 17.41 8.88
N HIS A 154 -7.90 17.31 10.01
CA HIS A 154 -7.76 16.05 10.77
C HIS A 154 -9.11 15.43 11.17
N GLN A 155 -10.17 16.22 11.32
CA GLN A 155 -11.49 15.71 11.69
C GLN A 155 -12.18 14.91 10.58
N ILE A 156 -11.72 15.04 9.32
CA ILE A 156 -12.32 14.39 8.15
C ILE A 156 -11.45 13.29 7.54
N GLN A 157 -10.26 13.05 8.08
CA GLN A 157 -9.35 12.00 7.63
C GLN A 157 -8.88 11.11 8.78
N GLN A 158 -8.72 9.82 8.52
CA GLN A 158 -8.16 8.88 9.48
C GLN A 158 -7.46 7.73 8.76
N ILE A 159 -6.16 7.54 8.99
CA ILE A 159 -5.48 6.32 8.54
C ILE A 159 -5.89 5.15 9.42
N ARG A 160 -6.39 4.09 8.78
CA ARG A 160 -6.81 2.85 9.42
C ARG A 160 -5.81 1.76 9.12
N ASP A 161 -5.61 0.87 10.07
CA ASP A 161 -5.00 -0.42 9.82
C ASP A 161 -6.05 -1.50 10.07
N ILE A 162 -6.51 -2.12 8.99
CA ILE A 162 -7.60 -3.09 9.02
C ILE A 162 -7.19 -4.34 9.80
N MET A 163 -5.90 -4.70 9.81
CA MET A 163 -5.41 -5.86 10.56
C MET A 163 -5.46 -5.59 12.08
N GLU A 164 -5.01 -4.40 12.51
CA GLU A 164 -5.11 -3.96 13.90
C GLU A 164 -6.58 -3.82 14.33
N ASP A 165 -7.39 -3.15 13.52
CA ASP A 165 -8.81 -2.89 13.80
C ASP A 165 -9.64 -4.17 13.93
N ALA A 166 -9.29 -5.22 13.17
CA ALA A 166 -9.96 -6.51 13.23
C ALA A 166 -9.49 -7.39 14.40
N GLY A 167 -8.52 -6.93 15.20
CA GLY A 167 -7.89 -7.72 16.27
C GLY A 167 -7.04 -8.88 15.74
N ALA A 168 -6.68 -8.86 14.45
CA ALA A 168 -5.85 -9.89 13.85
C ALA A 168 -4.38 -9.77 14.30
N ARG A 169 -3.96 -8.58 14.78
CA ARG A 169 -2.69 -8.31 15.44
C ARG A 169 -2.86 -7.22 16.49
N GLY A 170 -2.53 -7.54 17.74
CA GLY A 170 -2.46 -6.63 18.88
C GLY A 170 -1.22 -6.95 19.72
#